data_AF-A0A8R2AH18-F1
#
_entry.id   AF-A0A8R2AH18-F1
#
_cell.length_a   1.000
_cell.length_b   1.000
_cell.length_c   1.000
_cell.angle_alpha   90.00
_cell.angle_beta   90.00
_cell.angle_gamma   90.00
#
_symmetry.space_group_name_H-M   'P 1'
#
loop_
_entity.id
_entity.type
_entity.pdbx_description
1 polymer ?
#
loop_
_entity_poly.entity_id
_entity_poly.type
_entity_poly.pdbx_seq_one_letter_code
_entity_poly.pdbx_strand_id
1 'polypeptide(L)'
;MFTKILLICLLAAFSVITVSAEKKYNNQSELIDDMLDNVFTCMQELDVNPDVCGELLLKDKDHSDKKYDNCKCLGPCVAKKMGTMNTDTGKWNWARFKELAELMENDILRNESKIMQTHCIDEVNTHCTAGYVFMKCVLQNSPMAQDMVKNYLSTKENTPNEQEAAK
;
A
#
# COMPACT_ATOMS: atom_id res chain seq x y z
N MET A 1 5.37 -57.27 19.53
CA MET A 1 6.25 -56.10 19.68
C MET A 1 6.09 -55.05 18.57
N PHE A 2 5.73 -55.44 17.33
CA PHE A 2 5.57 -54.52 16.20
C PHE A 2 4.42 -53.49 16.30
N THR A 3 3.33 -53.82 16.99
CA THR A 3 2.17 -52.93 17.15
C THR A 3 2.41 -51.73 18.06
N LYS A 4 3.38 -51.80 18.99
CA LYS A 4 3.72 -50.68 19.88
C LYS A 4 4.60 -49.63 19.20
N ILE A 5 5.38 -50.03 18.20
CA ILE A 5 6.27 -49.12 17.45
C ILE A 5 5.46 -48.27 16.46
N LEU A 6 4.44 -48.84 15.83
CA LEU A 6 3.54 -48.14 14.90
C LEU A 6 2.73 -47.02 15.59
N LEU A 7 2.34 -47.22 16.85
CA LEU A 7 1.60 -46.25 17.65
C LEU A 7 2.46 -45.04 18.08
N ILE A 8 3.77 -45.25 18.28
CA ILE A 8 4.72 -44.18 18.61
C ILE A 8 5.00 -43.29 17.38
N CYS A 9 5.06 -43.87 16.18
CA CYS A 9 5.19 -43.11 14.93
C CYS A 9 3.93 -42.28 14.61
N LEU A 10 2.74 -42.77 14.95
CA LEU A 10 1.48 -42.05 14.76
C LEU A 10 1.32 -40.85 15.70
N LEU A 11 1.88 -40.90 16.91
CA LEU A 11 1.81 -39.78 17.87
C LEU A 11 2.81 -38.65 17.56
N ALA A 12 3.92 -38.95 16.86
CA ALA A 12 4.88 -37.93 16.43
C ALA A 12 4.39 -37.07 15.24
N ALA A 13 3.31 -37.50 14.55
CA ALA A 13 2.72 -36.75 13.45
C ALA A 13 1.71 -35.66 13.91
N PHE A 14 1.29 -35.67 15.18
CA PHE A 14 0.30 -34.72 15.71
C PHE A 14 0.91 -33.47 16.37
N SER A 15 2.23 -33.39 16.52
CA SER A 15 2.91 -32.14 16.83
C SER A 15 3.05 -31.29 15.56
N VAL A 16 1.90 -30.97 14.95
CA VAL A 16 1.80 -29.78 14.09
C VAL A 16 2.00 -28.61 15.03
N ILE A 17 3.24 -28.15 15.10
CA ILE A 17 3.60 -26.87 15.69
C ILE A 17 2.76 -25.87 14.90
N THR A 18 1.67 -25.39 15.49
CA THR A 18 1.01 -24.19 15.00
C THR A 18 2.03 -23.07 15.22
N VAL A 19 2.93 -22.89 14.25
CA VAL A 19 3.63 -21.63 14.07
C VAL A 19 2.51 -20.65 13.79
N SER A 20 1.99 -20.03 14.84
CA SER A 20 1.27 -18.77 14.66
C SER A 20 2.25 -17.91 13.89
N ALA A 21 1.92 -17.56 12.64
CA ALA A 21 2.72 -16.63 11.87
C ALA A 21 3.03 -15.45 12.79
N GLU A 22 4.31 -15.22 13.10
CA GLU A 22 4.69 -14.16 14.02
C GLU A 22 4.09 -12.85 13.49
N LYS A 23 3.34 -12.16 14.34
CA LYS A 23 2.73 -10.90 13.98
C LYS A 23 3.88 -9.91 13.74
N LYS A 24 4.12 -9.52 12.47
CA LYS A 24 5.22 -8.62 12.08
C LYS A 24 5.21 -7.27 12.83
N TYR A 25 4.03 -6.78 13.22
CA TYR A 25 3.85 -5.46 13.83
C TYR A 25 3.05 -5.56 15.14
N ASN A 26 3.51 -4.86 16.17
CA ASN A 26 2.86 -4.85 17.48
C ASN A 26 2.02 -3.59 17.71
N ASN A 27 2.35 -2.48 17.06
CA ASN A 27 1.70 -1.18 17.27
C ASN A 27 1.71 -0.33 15.98
N GLN A 28 1.06 0.84 16.05
CA GLN A 28 0.96 1.77 14.92
C GLN A 28 2.33 2.31 14.46
N SER A 29 3.26 2.60 15.38
CA SER A 29 4.55 3.21 15.03
C SER A 29 5.36 2.28 14.15
N GLU A 30 5.53 1.02 14.59
CA GLU A 30 6.27 0.00 13.82
C GLU A 30 5.68 -0.20 12.42
N LEU A 31 4.35 -0.16 12.30
CA LEU A 31 3.67 -0.28 11.03
C LEU A 31 3.90 0.93 10.11
N ILE A 32 3.84 2.14 10.65
CA ILE A 32 4.08 3.37 9.87
C ILE A 32 5.55 3.46 9.45
N ASP A 33 6.48 3.16 10.35
CA ASP A 33 7.92 3.22 10.08
C ASP A 33 8.28 2.26 8.94
N ASP A 34 7.86 0.99 9.02
CA ASP A 34 8.10 0.01 7.95
C ASP A 34 7.34 0.37 6.66
N MET A 35 6.15 0.97 6.73
CA MET A 35 5.46 1.48 5.54
C MET A 35 6.27 2.57 4.83
N LEU A 36 6.84 3.53 5.58
CA LEU A 36 7.65 4.61 5.04
C LEU A 36 8.96 4.08 4.43
N ASP A 37 9.63 3.14 5.09
CA ASP A 37 10.84 2.49 4.56
C ASP A 37 10.53 1.76 3.24
N ASN A 38 9.38 1.07 3.18
CA ASN A 38 8.95 0.41 1.95
C ASN A 38 8.56 1.41 0.85
N VAL A 39 8.00 2.58 1.18
CA VAL A 39 7.78 3.66 0.20
C VAL A 39 9.10 4.10 -0.40
N PHE A 40 10.11 4.43 0.42
CA PHE A 40 11.42 4.86 -0.07
C PHE A 40 12.11 3.79 -0.90
N THR A 41 12.07 2.54 -0.43
CA THR A 41 12.61 1.39 -1.17
C THR A 41 11.94 1.25 -2.53
N CYS A 42 10.61 1.30 -2.58
CA CYS A 42 9.86 1.19 -3.83
C CYS A 42 10.09 2.39 -4.77
N MET A 43 10.27 3.59 -4.24
CA MET A 43 10.63 4.76 -5.06
C MET A 43 11.96 4.54 -5.77
N GLN A 44 12.95 3.95 -5.09
CA GLN A 44 14.24 3.62 -5.68
C GLN A 44 14.14 2.46 -6.68
N GLU A 45 13.47 1.35 -6.31
CA GLU A 45 13.32 0.17 -7.18
C GLU A 45 12.57 0.47 -8.48
N LEU A 46 11.60 1.38 -8.43
CA LEU A 46 10.77 1.76 -9.57
C LEU A 46 11.27 3.02 -10.30
N ASP A 47 12.38 3.63 -9.86
CA ASP A 47 12.87 4.91 -10.41
C ASP A 47 11.75 5.97 -10.49
N VAL A 48 11.08 6.20 -9.35
CA VAL A 48 9.94 7.11 -9.24
C VAL A 48 10.42 8.56 -9.30
N ASN A 49 9.93 9.31 -10.29
CA ASN A 49 10.10 10.76 -10.34
C ASN A 49 8.90 11.47 -9.66
N PRO A 50 9.09 12.12 -8.50
CA PRO A 50 7.99 12.74 -7.76
C PRO A 50 7.29 13.88 -8.51
N ASP A 51 8.00 14.62 -9.36
CA ASP A 51 7.40 15.69 -10.15
C ASP A 51 6.47 15.13 -11.22
N VAL A 52 6.89 14.05 -11.88
CA VAL A 52 6.04 13.33 -12.86
C VAL A 52 4.84 12.70 -12.15
N CYS A 53 5.01 12.10 -10.98
CA CYS A 53 3.89 11.50 -10.25
C CYS A 53 2.90 12.55 -9.73
N GLY A 54 3.38 13.75 -9.37
CA GLY A 54 2.52 14.87 -8.98
C GLY A 54 1.53 15.29 -10.08
N GLU A 55 1.88 15.09 -11.36
CA GLU A 55 0.97 15.36 -12.47
C GLU A 55 -0.26 14.43 -12.47
N LEU A 56 -0.20 13.25 -11.84
CA LEU A 56 -1.38 12.38 -11.68
C LEU A 56 -2.45 12.99 -10.76
N LEU A 57 -2.15 14.07 -10.05
CA LEU A 57 -3.12 14.82 -9.26
C LEU A 57 -3.86 15.88 -10.09
N LEU A 58 -3.35 16.20 -11.28
CA LEU A 58 -3.88 17.25 -12.15
C LEU A 58 -4.91 16.67 -13.13
N LYS A 59 -6.06 17.34 -13.26
CA LYS A 59 -7.19 16.86 -14.09
C LYS A 59 -6.98 17.07 -15.59
N ASP A 60 -6.10 17.97 -15.99
CA ASP A 60 -5.80 18.34 -17.38
C ASP A 60 -4.72 17.44 -18.03
N LYS A 61 -4.16 16.49 -17.27
CA LYS A 61 -3.12 15.57 -17.75
C LYS A 61 -3.72 14.26 -18.21
N ASP A 62 -3.16 13.71 -19.29
CA ASP A 62 -3.52 12.38 -19.77
C ASP A 62 -2.84 11.30 -18.92
N HIS A 63 -3.53 10.85 -17.87
CA HIS A 63 -2.99 9.84 -16.95
C HIS A 63 -2.72 8.47 -17.60
N SER A 64 -3.07 8.26 -18.87
CA SER A 64 -2.72 7.05 -19.61
C SER A 64 -1.29 7.05 -20.15
N ASP A 65 -0.60 8.20 -20.13
CA ASP A 65 0.79 8.32 -20.58
C ASP A 65 1.71 7.35 -19.81
N LYS A 66 2.62 6.71 -20.55
CA LYS A 66 3.60 5.74 -20.06
C LYS A 66 4.57 6.33 -19.05
N LYS A 67 4.81 7.65 -19.10
CA LYS A 67 5.68 8.32 -18.12
C LYS A 67 5.17 8.16 -16.67
N TYR A 68 3.89 7.83 -16.49
CA TYR A 68 3.28 7.60 -15.19
C TYR A 68 3.29 6.13 -14.74
N ASP A 69 3.78 5.19 -15.54
CA ASP A 69 3.65 3.76 -15.23
C ASP A 69 4.34 3.39 -13.91
N ASN A 70 5.54 3.93 -13.67
CA ASN A 70 6.26 3.73 -12.40
C ASN A 70 5.48 4.31 -11.20
N CYS A 71 4.87 5.48 -11.37
CA CYS A 71 4.04 6.12 -10.33
C CYS A 71 2.84 5.24 -9.96
N LYS A 72 2.16 4.67 -10.96
CA LYS A 72 1.01 3.78 -10.76
C LYS A 72 1.40 2.49 -10.03
N CYS A 73 2.66 2.06 -10.17
CA CYS A 73 3.20 0.87 -9.52
C CYS A 73 3.65 1.09 -8.07
N LEU A 74 3.81 2.34 -7.60
CA LEU A 74 4.35 2.64 -6.27
C LEU A 74 3.51 2.00 -5.15
N GLY A 75 2.20 2.27 -5.11
CA GLY A 75 1.30 1.70 -4.11
C GLY A 75 1.33 0.16 -4.10
N PRO A 76 1.20 -0.52 -5.26
CA PRO A 76 1.32 -1.96 -5.37
C PRO A 76 2.67 -2.53 -4.95
N CYS A 77 3.77 -1.84 -5.21
CA CYS A 77 5.09 -2.26 -4.71
C CYS A 77 5.11 -2.27 -3.17
N VAL A 78 4.66 -1.18 -2.55
CA VAL A 78 4.57 -1.08 -1.09
C VAL A 78 3.63 -2.15 -0.54
N ALA A 79 2.44 -2.29 -1.14
CA ALA A 79 1.44 -3.26 -0.71
C ALA A 79 1.95 -4.71 -0.76
N LYS A 80 2.75 -5.07 -1.77
CA LYS A 80 3.38 -6.39 -1.84
C LYS A 80 4.38 -6.61 -0.70
N LYS A 81 5.22 -5.61 -0.38
CA LYS A 81 6.18 -5.70 0.74
C LYS A 81 5.49 -5.74 2.11
N MET A 82 4.35 -5.05 2.25
CA MET A 82 3.50 -5.06 3.44
C MET A 82 2.58 -6.30 3.56
N GLY A 83 2.50 -7.11 2.50
CA GLY A 83 1.62 -8.28 2.42
C GLY A 83 0.14 -7.94 2.21
N THR A 84 -0.21 -6.68 2.00
CA THR A 84 -1.58 -6.22 1.66
C THR A 84 -1.91 -6.41 0.18
N MET A 85 -0.95 -6.84 -0.63
CA MET A 85 -1.17 -7.34 -1.99
C MET A 85 -0.40 -8.64 -2.19
N ASN A 86 -1.04 -9.63 -2.82
CA ASN A 86 -0.39 -10.87 -3.19
C ASN A 86 0.64 -10.62 -4.31
N THR A 87 1.86 -11.14 -4.14
CA THR A 87 2.99 -10.88 -5.04
C THR A 87 2.75 -11.37 -6.46
N ASP A 88 2.13 -12.53 -6.58
CA ASP A 88 2.03 -13.31 -7.82
C ASP A 88 0.80 -12.88 -8.62
N THR A 89 -0.36 -12.86 -7.97
CA THR A 89 -1.64 -12.50 -8.60
C THR A 89 -1.82 -10.99 -8.72
N GLY A 90 -1.11 -10.20 -7.91
CA GLY A 90 -1.29 -8.75 -7.85
C GLY A 90 -2.63 -8.30 -7.28
N LYS A 91 -3.41 -9.22 -6.69
CA LYS A 91 -4.69 -8.90 -6.05
C LYS A 91 -4.46 -8.39 -4.63
N TRP A 92 -5.33 -7.48 -4.18
CA TRP A 92 -5.34 -7.02 -2.81
C TRP A 92 -5.62 -8.17 -1.84
N ASN A 93 -4.88 -8.18 -0.74
CA ASN A 93 -5.12 -9.00 0.44
C ASN A 93 -5.86 -8.14 1.46
N TRP A 94 -7.16 -7.97 1.27
CA TRP A 94 -8.02 -7.14 2.13
C TRP A 94 -8.07 -7.64 3.57
N ALA A 95 -7.92 -8.95 3.80
CA ALA A 95 -7.81 -9.51 5.14
C ALA A 95 -6.58 -8.97 5.88
N ARG A 96 -5.41 -8.97 5.22
CA ARG A 96 -4.20 -8.38 5.78
C ARG A 96 -4.33 -6.87 5.93
N PHE A 97 -4.92 -6.17 4.96
CA PHE A 97 -5.18 -4.73 5.09
C PHE A 97 -6.00 -4.41 6.34
N LYS A 98 -7.07 -5.17 6.59
CA LYS A 98 -7.93 -5.01 7.78
C LYS A 98 -7.17 -5.29 9.07
N GLU A 99 -6.38 -6.35 9.13
CA GLU A 99 -5.53 -6.66 10.29
C GLU A 99 -4.57 -5.50 10.62
N LEU A 100 -3.94 -4.90 9.61
CA LEU A 100 -3.06 -3.76 9.80
C LEU A 100 -3.84 -2.49 10.20
N ALA A 101 -5.04 -2.29 9.65
CA ALA A 101 -5.90 -1.16 10.01
C ALA A 101 -6.37 -1.20 11.48
N GLU A 102 -6.49 -2.39 12.08
CA GLU A 102 -6.83 -2.55 13.50
C GLU A 102 -5.71 -2.11 14.46
N LEU A 103 -4.47 -1.96 13.95
CA LEU A 103 -3.34 -1.40 14.72
C LEU A 103 -3.37 0.13 14.79
N MET A 104 -4.29 0.80 14.09
CA MET A 104 -4.37 2.27 14.06
C MET A 104 -4.99 2.82 15.35
N GLU A 105 -4.13 3.34 16.23
CA GLU A 105 -4.52 4.02 17.47
C GLU A 105 -5.03 5.44 17.20
N ASN A 106 -4.45 6.13 16.21
CA ASN A 106 -4.85 7.46 15.81
C ASN A 106 -6.24 7.44 15.15
N ASP A 107 -7.19 8.16 15.74
CA ASP A 107 -8.58 8.19 15.30
C ASP A 107 -8.76 8.63 13.86
N ILE A 108 -7.93 9.57 13.38
CA ILE A 108 -8.00 10.08 12.02
C ILE A 108 -7.55 8.98 11.05
N LEU A 109 -6.38 8.38 11.27
CA LEU A 109 -5.88 7.27 10.42
C LEU A 109 -6.80 6.06 10.45
N ARG A 110 -7.37 5.75 11.62
CA ARG A 110 -8.37 4.68 11.76
C ARG A 110 -9.66 4.99 11.02
N ASN A 111 -10.10 6.24 10.97
CA ASN A 111 -11.28 6.61 10.20
C ASN A 111 -10.99 6.54 8.69
N GLU A 112 -9.83 7.00 8.26
CA GLU A 112 -9.39 6.89 6.86
C GLU A 112 -9.31 5.44 6.40
N SER A 113 -8.78 4.53 7.23
CA SER A 113 -8.74 3.11 6.89
C SER A 113 -10.14 2.49 6.76
N LYS A 114 -11.14 2.97 7.52
CA LYS A 114 -12.54 2.55 7.38
C LYS A 114 -13.19 3.08 6.10
N ILE A 115 -12.91 4.33 5.73
CA ILE A 115 -13.36 4.93 4.47
C ILE A 115 -12.85 4.06 3.30
N MET A 116 -11.55 3.73 3.31
CA MET A 116 -10.94 2.89 2.27
C MET A 116 -11.60 1.50 2.21
N GLN A 117 -11.82 0.85 3.35
CA GLN A 117 -12.51 -0.46 3.40
C GLN A 117 -13.95 -0.40 2.92
N THR A 118 -14.62 0.74 3.04
CA THR A 118 -16.03 0.88 2.66
C THR A 118 -16.18 1.21 1.17
N HIS A 119 -15.30 2.06 0.64
CA HIS A 119 -15.48 2.64 -0.69
C HIS A 119 -14.51 2.13 -1.75
N CYS A 120 -13.34 1.62 -1.34
CA CYS A 120 -12.22 1.37 -2.23
C CYS A 120 -11.79 -0.09 -2.33
N ILE A 121 -12.62 -1.02 -1.84
CA ILE A 121 -12.41 -2.45 -2.10
C ILE A 121 -12.48 -2.70 -3.61
N ASP A 122 -11.47 -3.42 -4.09
CA ASP A 122 -11.33 -3.82 -5.49
C ASP A 122 -10.87 -5.27 -5.55
N GLU A 123 -11.61 -6.09 -6.29
CA GLU A 123 -11.38 -7.52 -6.49
C GLU A 123 -11.06 -7.87 -7.95
N VAL A 124 -11.14 -6.86 -8.82
CA VAL A 124 -11.08 -7.01 -10.28
C VAL A 124 -9.68 -6.70 -10.78
N ASN A 125 -9.10 -5.56 -10.38
CA ASN A 125 -7.81 -5.15 -10.94
C ASN A 125 -6.65 -5.84 -10.22
N THR A 126 -5.52 -5.89 -10.92
CA THR A 126 -4.28 -6.51 -10.43
C THR A 126 -3.09 -5.58 -10.63
N HIS A 127 -2.05 -5.77 -9.82
CA HIS A 127 -0.75 -5.10 -9.97
C HIS A 127 -0.87 -3.56 -10.01
N CYS A 128 -0.14 -2.89 -10.90
CA CYS A 128 -0.09 -1.43 -11.01
C CYS A 128 -1.48 -0.81 -11.29
N THR A 129 -2.32 -1.49 -12.06
CA THR A 129 -3.70 -1.05 -12.32
C THR A 129 -4.52 -1.00 -11.04
N ALA A 130 -4.39 -2.03 -10.18
CA ALA A 130 -5.06 -2.05 -8.88
C ALA A 130 -4.62 -0.88 -7.99
N GLY A 131 -3.32 -0.56 -8.00
CA GLY A 131 -2.77 0.61 -7.32
C GLY A 131 -3.38 1.93 -7.77
N TYR A 132 -3.41 2.15 -9.09
CA TYR A 132 -3.93 3.38 -9.66
C TYR A 132 -5.44 3.54 -9.45
N VAL A 133 -6.21 2.47 -9.58
CA VAL A 133 -7.65 2.48 -9.28
C VAL A 133 -7.89 2.77 -7.80
N PHE A 134 -7.14 2.12 -6.91
CA PHE A 134 -7.22 2.37 -5.46
C PHE A 134 -6.87 3.82 -5.12
N MET A 135 -5.76 4.36 -5.66
CA MET A 135 -5.37 5.76 -5.47
C MET A 135 -6.48 6.73 -5.90
N LYS A 136 -7.08 6.53 -7.08
CA LYS A 136 -8.20 7.37 -7.53
C LYS A 136 -9.39 7.30 -6.58
N CYS A 137 -9.73 6.11 -6.09
CA CYS A 137 -10.80 5.95 -5.11
C CYS A 137 -10.48 6.68 -3.80
N VAL A 138 -9.26 6.54 -3.29
CA VAL A 138 -8.80 7.25 -2.09
C VAL A 138 -8.92 8.76 -2.28
N LEU A 139 -8.42 9.31 -3.39
CA LEU A 139 -8.53 10.75 -3.69
C LEU A 139 -9.99 11.24 -3.77
N GLN A 140 -10.93 10.37 -4.15
CA GLN A 140 -12.35 10.71 -4.23
C GLN A 140 -13.06 10.66 -2.87
N ASN A 141 -12.64 9.78 -1.96
CA ASN A 141 -13.40 9.46 -0.75
C ASN A 141 -12.71 9.85 0.56
N SER A 142 -11.39 10.03 0.57
CA SER A 142 -10.59 10.35 1.76
C SER A 142 -10.45 11.87 1.92
N PRO A 143 -11.03 12.48 2.97
CA PRO A 143 -10.81 13.88 3.30
C PRO A 143 -9.32 14.18 3.51
N MET A 144 -8.60 13.29 4.21
CA MET A 144 -7.15 13.46 4.41
C MET A 144 -6.39 13.53 3.09
N ALA A 145 -6.68 12.64 2.13
CA ALA A 145 -6.01 12.64 0.84
C ALA A 145 -6.35 13.89 0.03
N GLN A 146 -7.61 14.34 0.07
CA GLN A 146 -8.05 15.58 -0.58
C GLN A 146 -7.31 16.81 -0.03
N ASP A 147 -7.20 16.91 1.29
CA ASP A 147 -6.46 17.98 1.96
C ASP A 147 -4.97 17.94 1.62
N MET A 148 -4.36 16.75 1.61
CA MET A 148 -2.96 16.58 1.23
C MET A 148 -2.71 17.05 -0.22
N VAL A 149 -3.56 16.66 -1.16
CA VAL A 149 -3.45 17.11 -2.57
C VAL A 149 -3.64 18.60 -2.69
N LYS A 150 -4.63 19.18 -2.00
CA LYS A 150 -4.86 20.64 -1.99
C LYS A 150 -3.63 21.39 -1.48
N ASN A 151 -3.01 20.91 -0.41
CA ASN A 151 -1.80 21.52 0.16
C ASN A 151 -0.59 21.38 -0.77
N TYR A 152 -0.43 20.22 -1.42
CA TYR A 152 0.63 20.00 -2.40
C TYR A 152 0.48 20.93 -3.61
N LEU A 153 -0.71 21.01 -4.19
CA LEU A 153 -0.98 21.84 -5.35
C LEU A 153 -0.82 23.33 -5.03
N SER A 154 -1.32 23.78 -3.88
CA SER A 154 -1.13 25.18 -3.47
C SER A 154 0.35 25.53 -3.27
N THR A 155 1.18 24.60 -2.79
CA THR A 155 2.62 24.82 -2.67
C THR A 155 3.30 24.91 -4.03
N LYS A 156 2.92 24.05 -4.99
CA LYS A 156 3.43 24.06 -6.37
C LYS A 156 3.05 25.35 -7.12
N GLU A 157 1.83 25.85 -6.95
CA GLU A 157 1.37 27.11 -7.56
C GLU A 157 2.09 28.34 -6.98
N ASN A 158 2.48 28.30 -5.70
CA ASN A 158 3.17 29.40 -5.03
C ASN A 158 4.71 29.34 -5.13
N THR A 159 5.27 28.31 -5.75
CA THR A 159 6.71 28.23 -6.03
C THR A 159 6.96 28.86 -7.40
N PRO A 160 7.70 29.99 -7.50
CA PRO A 160 8.01 30.59 -8.80
C PRO A 160 8.70 29.57 -9.70
N ASN A 161 8.29 29.49 -10.97
CA ASN A 161 9.02 28.75 -11.99
C ASN A 161 10.49 29.24 -12.03
N GLU A 162 11.41 28.51 -11.42
CA GLU A 162 12.85 28.76 -11.58
C GLU A 162 13.33 28.60 -13.03
N GLN A 163 12.46 28.12 -13.94
CA GLN A 163 12.71 28.06 -15.38
C GLN A 163 12.61 29.40 -16.12
N GLU A 164 12.10 30.48 -15.50
CA GLU A 164 12.14 31.83 -16.11
C GLU A 164 13.31 32.70 -15.61
N ALA A 165 14.10 32.25 -14.63
CA ALA A 165 15.24 33.01 -14.10
C ALA A 165 16.58 32.74 -14.82
N ALA A 166 16.59 31.88 -15.84
CA ALA A 166 17.80 31.47 -16.57
C ALA A 166 17.74 31.78 -18.08
N LYS A 167 16.93 32.75 -18.51
CA LYS A 167 16.91 33.24 -19.89
C LYS A 167 17.29 34.70 -20.00
#